data_AF-A0A3B3HXN8-F1
#
_entry.id   AF-A0A3B3HXN8-F1
#
_cell.length_a   1.000
_cell.length_b   1.000
_cell.length_c   1.000
_cell.angle_alpha   90.00
_cell.angle_beta   90.00
_cell.angle_gamma   90.00
#
_symmetry.space_group_name_H-M   'P 1'
#
loop_
_entity.id
_entity.type
_entity.pdbx_description
1 polymer ?
#
loop_
_entity_poly.entity_id
_entity_poly.type
_entity_poly.pdbx_seq_one_letter_code
_entity_poly.pdbx_strand_id
1 'polypeptide(L)'
;MSLALHDLLLCCRGLEHDKATERKKEAENFRRLLRSPAVLQELDCASLAKAKVSKQLTWDNVFRFLQHYVQKEMESIQSSRSNVTATTLAIRQKKMAEVCSLIKYFIRYANKRGPRLNCSELLKHVTEVLQSSHCCTAYGENYSSILLKDILTVRKYWCDISQKQWQSLHLGLFGSYRGISIPFFERKSYCLAAAEQPE
;
A
#
# COMPACT_ATOMS: atom_id res chain seq x y z
N MET A 1 -7.58 -24.07 7.69
CA MET A 1 -7.53 -22.60 7.78
C MET A 1 -8.32 -22.22 9.02
N SER A 2 -7.73 -21.46 9.94
CA SER A 2 -8.41 -21.06 11.19
C SER A 2 -9.63 -20.18 10.89
N LEU A 3 -10.63 -20.17 11.79
CA LEU A 3 -11.82 -19.35 11.65
C LEU A 3 -11.47 -17.86 11.48
N ALA A 4 -10.47 -17.38 12.22
CA ALA A 4 -9.97 -16.02 12.14
C ALA A 4 -9.44 -15.63 10.74
N LEU A 5 -8.66 -16.51 10.09
CA LEU A 5 -8.19 -16.28 8.71
C LEU A 5 -9.29 -16.46 7.68
N HIS A 6 -10.27 -17.33 7.95
CA HIS A 6 -11.44 -17.49 7.08
C HIS A 6 -12.29 -16.21 7.06
N ASP A 7 -12.59 -15.65 8.23
CA ASP A 7 -13.36 -14.41 8.35
C ASP A 7 -12.63 -13.23 7.68
N LEU A 8 -11.30 -13.16 7.84
CA LEU A 8 -10.50 -12.17 7.14
C LEU A 8 -10.52 -12.36 5.62
N LEU A 9 -10.44 -13.60 5.13
CA LEU A 9 -10.52 -13.90 3.70
C LEU A 9 -11.87 -13.47 3.12
N LEU A 10 -12.98 -13.77 3.82
CA LEU A 10 -14.32 -13.34 3.39
C LEU A 10 -14.41 -11.81 3.35
N CYS A 11 -13.89 -11.14 4.37
CA CYS A 11 -13.82 -9.69 4.41
C CYS A 11 -12.99 -9.12 3.24
N CYS A 12 -11.84 -9.72 2.93
CA CYS A 12 -10.99 -9.31 1.80
C CYS A 12 -11.72 -9.44 0.45
N ARG A 13 -12.48 -10.53 0.24
CA ARG A 13 -13.33 -10.68 -0.96
C ARG A 13 -14.43 -9.63 -1.02
N GLY A 14 -14.97 -9.25 0.13
CA GLY A 14 -15.94 -8.17 0.26
C GLY A 14 -15.41 -6.79 -0.11
N LEU A 15 -14.10 -6.54 0.06
CA LEU A 15 -13.46 -5.31 -0.44
C LEU A 15 -13.51 -5.19 -1.96
N GLU A 16 -13.61 -6.30 -2.67
CA GLU A 16 -13.71 -6.33 -4.14
C GLU A 16 -15.17 -6.28 -4.63
N HIS A 17 -16.16 -6.10 -3.74
CA HIS A 17 -17.56 -6.07 -4.14
C HIS A 17 -17.88 -4.88 -5.08
N ASP A 18 -18.75 -5.06 -6.07
CA ASP A 18 -19.14 -3.97 -6.98
C ASP A 18 -19.94 -2.83 -6.31
N LYS A 19 -20.67 -3.12 -5.22
CA LYS A 19 -21.45 -2.12 -4.49
C LYS A 19 -20.54 -1.32 -3.55
N ALA A 20 -20.49 -0.01 -3.73
CA ALA A 20 -19.66 0.89 -2.93
C ALA A 20 -20.00 0.86 -1.43
N THR A 21 -21.27 0.67 -1.07
CA THR A 21 -21.72 0.56 0.32
C THR A 21 -21.19 -0.72 1.00
N GLU A 22 -21.20 -1.84 0.28
CA GLU A 22 -20.64 -3.11 0.77
C GLU A 22 -19.12 -3.00 0.94
N ARG A 23 -18.42 -2.42 -0.03
CA ARG A 23 -16.96 -2.20 0.09
C ARG A 23 -16.62 -1.34 1.31
N LYS A 24 -17.39 -0.28 1.57
CA LYS A 24 -17.18 0.57 2.75
C LYS A 24 -17.39 -0.20 4.05
N LYS A 25 -18.48 -0.96 4.15
CA LYS A 25 -18.78 -1.81 5.31
C LYS A 25 -17.65 -2.82 5.56
N GLU A 26 -17.15 -3.46 4.51
CA GLU A 26 -16.07 -4.43 4.63
C GLU A 26 -14.73 -3.77 4.94
N ALA A 27 -14.46 -2.55 4.46
CA ALA A 27 -13.27 -1.78 4.88
C ALA A 27 -13.27 -1.47 6.39
N GLU A 28 -14.43 -1.17 6.98
CA GLU A 28 -14.58 -0.98 8.42
C GLU A 28 -14.42 -2.30 9.19
N ASN A 29 -15.04 -3.37 8.69
CA ASN A 29 -14.89 -4.72 9.24
C ASN A 29 -13.43 -5.21 9.19
N PHE A 30 -12.72 -4.93 8.10
CA PHE A 30 -11.32 -5.26 7.92
C PHE A 30 -10.44 -4.63 9.00
N ARG A 31 -10.67 -3.34 9.31
CA ARG A 31 -9.97 -2.66 10.43
C ARG A 31 -10.22 -3.35 11.76
N ARG A 32 -11.46 -3.77 12.02
CA ARG A 32 -11.84 -4.49 13.24
C ARG A 32 -11.12 -5.83 13.33
N LEU A 33 -11.08 -6.60 12.25
CA LEU A 33 -10.41 -7.90 12.21
C LEU A 33 -8.90 -7.77 12.43
N LEU A 34 -8.24 -6.77 11.84
CA LEU A 34 -6.81 -6.50 12.06
C LEU A 34 -6.46 -6.01 13.48
N ARG A 35 -7.44 -5.62 14.31
CA ARG A 35 -7.19 -5.35 15.74
C ARG A 35 -7.11 -6.63 16.56
N SER A 36 -7.66 -7.74 16.06
CA SER A 36 -7.65 -9.02 16.77
C SER A 36 -6.24 -9.61 16.80
N PRO A 37 -5.65 -9.84 18.00
CA PRO A 37 -4.33 -10.46 18.10
C PRO A 37 -4.28 -11.86 17.49
N ALA A 38 -5.40 -12.60 17.53
CA ALA A 38 -5.52 -13.92 16.95
C ALA A 38 -5.38 -13.89 15.42
N VAL A 39 -6.06 -12.95 14.75
CA VAL A 39 -5.94 -12.75 13.29
C VAL A 39 -4.50 -12.41 12.91
N LEU A 40 -3.85 -11.54 13.67
CA LEU A 40 -2.47 -11.13 13.41
C LEU A 40 -1.47 -12.28 13.59
N GLN A 41 -1.60 -13.05 14.69
CA GLN A 41 -0.73 -14.20 14.95
C GLN A 41 -0.87 -15.27 13.87
N GLU A 42 -2.10 -15.57 13.44
CA GLU A 42 -2.36 -16.54 12.39
C GLU A 42 -1.79 -16.08 11.04
N LEU A 43 -1.93 -14.79 10.69
CA LEU A 43 -1.32 -14.20 9.49
C LEU A 43 0.21 -14.25 9.53
N ASP A 44 0.81 -13.95 10.69
CA ASP A 44 2.25 -14.01 10.91
C ASP A 44 2.77 -15.44 10.69
N CYS A 45 2.11 -16.44 11.30
CA CYS A 45 2.45 -17.85 11.15
C CYS A 45 2.30 -18.31 9.69
N ALA A 46 1.18 -17.97 9.04
CA ALA A 46 0.92 -18.34 7.65
C ALA A 46 1.96 -17.75 6.68
N SER A 47 2.42 -16.51 6.93
CA SER A 47 3.41 -15.84 6.08
C SER A 47 4.86 -16.31 6.33
N LEU A 48 5.12 -16.94 7.48
CA LEU A 48 6.41 -17.52 7.84
C LEU A 48 6.58 -18.97 7.35
N ALA A 49 5.49 -19.70 7.20
CA ALA A 49 5.51 -21.08 6.74
C ALA A 49 6.02 -21.15 5.28
N LYS A 50 7.20 -21.74 5.06
CA LYS A 50 7.76 -21.93 3.71
C LYS A 50 6.90 -22.91 2.89
N ALA A 51 5.98 -22.33 2.13
CA ALA A 51 5.46 -22.68 0.79
C ALA A 51 5.07 -24.11 0.40
N LYS A 52 5.20 -25.16 1.21
CA LYS A 52 5.02 -26.51 0.64
C LYS A 52 3.59 -27.03 0.50
N VAL A 53 2.58 -26.64 1.30
CA VAL A 53 1.22 -27.24 1.14
C VAL A 53 0.04 -26.41 1.70
N SER A 54 0.06 -25.08 1.72
CA SER A 54 -1.08 -24.36 2.30
C SER A 54 -1.61 -23.22 1.44
N LYS A 55 -2.85 -23.39 0.94
CA LYS A 55 -3.76 -22.32 0.43
C LYS A 55 -4.16 -21.32 1.54
N GLN A 56 -3.26 -21.02 2.46
CA GLN A 56 -3.51 -20.12 3.59
C GLN A 56 -3.32 -18.68 3.16
N LEU A 57 -4.13 -17.80 3.75
CA LEU A 57 -4.08 -16.37 3.52
C LEU A 57 -2.81 -15.79 4.18
N THR A 58 -1.91 -15.20 3.39
CA THR A 58 -0.70 -14.51 3.88
C THR A 58 -0.86 -12.99 3.87
N TRP A 59 0.08 -12.28 4.49
CA TRP A 59 0.18 -10.82 4.42
C TRP A 59 0.22 -10.32 2.96
N ASP A 60 0.97 -10.99 2.07
CA ASP A 60 1.02 -10.61 0.65
C ASP A 60 -0.31 -10.87 -0.08
N ASN A 61 -1.04 -11.94 0.26
CA ASN A 61 -2.37 -12.16 -0.30
C ASN A 61 -3.34 -11.04 0.10
N VAL A 62 -3.35 -10.67 1.39
CA VAL A 62 -4.18 -9.57 1.90
C VAL A 62 -3.79 -8.25 1.23
N PHE A 63 -2.49 -8.01 1.03
CA PHE A 63 -2.03 -6.82 0.34
C PHE A 63 -2.56 -6.76 -1.10
N ARG A 64 -2.58 -7.87 -1.85
CA ARG A 64 -3.16 -7.90 -3.20
C ARG A 64 -4.65 -7.55 -3.23
N PHE A 65 -5.45 -8.07 -2.29
CA PHE A 65 -6.85 -7.67 -2.16
C PHE A 65 -6.99 -6.16 -1.90
N LEU A 66 -6.11 -5.60 -1.07
CA LEU A 66 -6.09 -4.17 -0.80
C LEU A 66 -5.67 -3.35 -2.03
N GLN A 67 -4.72 -3.81 -2.84
CA GLN A 67 -4.35 -3.16 -4.10
C GLN A 67 -5.56 -3.08 -5.05
N HIS A 68 -6.30 -4.18 -5.22
CA HIS A 68 -7.53 -4.21 -6.02
C HIS A 68 -8.63 -3.31 -5.44
N TYR A 69 -8.79 -3.28 -4.12
CA TYR A 69 -9.72 -2.37 -3.46
C TYR A 69 -9.41 -0.91 -3.78
N VAL A 70 -8.15 -0.49 -3.65
CA VAL A 70 -7.74 0.89 -3.98
C VAL A 70 -8.04 1.19 -5.44
N GLN A 71 -7.71 0.27 -6.36
CA GLN A 71 -7.99 0.44 -7.78
C GLN A 71 -9.49 0.63 -8.06
N LYS A 72 -10.35 -0.22 -7.48
CA LYS A 72 -11.81 -0.08 -7.61
C LYS A 72 -12.32 1.24 -7.04
N GLU A 73 -11.79 1.69 -5.91
CA GLU A 73 -12.19 2.98 -5.34
C GLU A 73 -11.73 4.16 -6.20
N MET A 74 -10.55 4.06 -6.81
CA MET A 74 -10.06 5.06 -7.78
C MET A 74 -11.00 5.16 -8.99
N GLU A 75 -11.35 4.03 -9.62
CA GLU A 75 -12.25 3.97 -10.77
C GLU A 75 -13.67 4.46 -10.41
N SER A 76 -14.17 4.09 -9.23
CA SER A 76 -15.48 4.54 -8.74
C SER A 76 -15.54 6.05 -8.52
N ILE A 77 -14.45 6.67 -8.07
CA ILE A 77 -14.38 8.12 -7.88
C ILE A 77 -14.27 8.83 -9.23
N GLN A 78 -13.49 8.29 -10.16
CA GLN A 78 -13.25 8.86 -11.50
C GLN A 78 -14.47 8.78 -12.43
N SER A 79 -15.25 7.71 -12.38
CA SER A 79 -16.43 7.52 -13.25
C SER A 79 -17.58 8.50 -12.96
N SER A 80 -17.53 9.22 -11.84
CA SER A 80 -18.52 10.26 -11.51
C SER A 80 -18.17 11.61 -12.17
N ARG A 81 -19.09 12.14 -13.01
CA ARG A 81 -18.93 13.25 -13.98
C ARG A 81 -18.09 14.48 -13.54
N SER A 82 -17.57 15.18 -14.54
CA SER A 82 -16.63 16.32 -14.51
C SER A 82 -17.15 17.66 -13.96
N ASN A 83 -18.46 17.82 -13.77
CA ASN A 83 -19.03 19.03 -13.14
C ASN A 83 -19.22 18.79 -11.64
N VAL A 84 -18.15 19.03 -10.87
CA VAL A 84 -18.07 18.67 -9.46
C VAL A 84 -18.29 19.92 -8.61
N THR A 85 -19.37 19.94 -7.83
CA THR A 85 -19.56 20.97 -6.80
C THR A 85 -18.47 20.85 -5.73
N ALA A 86 -18.14 21.94 -5.04
CA ALA A 86 -17.17 21.93 -3.94
C ALA A 86 -17.49 20.84 -2.90
N THR A 87 -18.77 20.60 -2.62
CA THR A 87 -19.24 19.53 -1.73
C THR A 87 -18.90 18.13 -2.25
N THR A 88 -19.10 17.89 -3.55
CA THR A 88 -18.76 16.59 -4.16
C THR A 88 -17.26 16.35 -4.14
N LEU A 89 -16.45 17.39 -4.36
CA LEU A 89 -14.99 17.31 -4.29
C LEU A 89 -14.54 16.96 -2.87
N ALA A 90 -15.10 17.60 -1.84
CA ALA A 90 -14.80 17.31 -0.44
C ALA A 90 -15.16 15.87 -0.05
N ILE A 91 -16.32 15.35 -0.52
CA ILE A 91 -16.72 13.95 -0.30
C ILE A 91 -15.71 12.99 -0.94
N ARG A 92 -15.26 13.29 -2.17
CA ARG A 92 -14.23 12.49 -2.87
C ARG A 92 -12.92 12.51 -2.08
N GLN A 93 -12.41 13.68 -1.70
CA GLN A 93 -11.19 13.81 -0.91
C GLN A 93 -11.26 13.03 0.42
N LYS A 94 -12.39 13.11 1.13
CA LYS A 94 -12.61 12.33 2.35
C LYS A 94 -12.53 10.83 2.08
N LYS A 95 -13.23 10.35 1.05
CA LYS A 95 -13.22 8.94 0.65
C LYS A 95 -11.81 8.47 0.29
N MET A 96 -11.04 9.30 -0.38
CA MET A 96 -9.65 9.01 -0.75
C MET A 96 -8.74 8.91 0.49
N ALA A 97 -8.90 9.83 1.44
CA ALA A 97 -8.18 9.79 2.71
C ALA A 97 -8.53 8.53 3.52
N GLU A 98 -9.80 8.09 3.49
CA GLU A 98 -10.24 6.84 4.13
C GLU A 98 -9.57 5.61 3.52
N VAL A 99 -9.50 5.53 2.19
CA VAL A 99 -8.80 4.46 1.45
C VAL A 99 -7.30 4.45 1.77
N CYS A 100 -6.63 5.60 1.70
CA CYS A 100 -5.21 5.72 2.07
C CYS A 100 -4.95 5.35 3.52
N SER A 101 -5.84 5.76 4.42
CA SER A 101 -5.76 5.45 5.84
C SER A 101 -5.87 3.94 6.08
N LEU A 102 -6.70 3.22 5.32
CA LEU A 102 -6.78 1.76 5.39
C LEU A 102 -5.46 1.09 4.98
N ILE A 103 -4.87 1.50 3.85
CA ILE A 103 -3.60 0.97 3.36
C ILE A 103 -2.48 1.25 4.36
N LYS A 104 -2.38 2.49 4.84
CA LYS A 104 -1.43 2.90 5.87
C LYS A 104 -1.58 2.06 7.14
N TYR A 105 -2.82 1.86 7.59
CA TYR A 105 -3.14 1.06 8.75
C TYR A 105 -2.65 -0.38 8.57
N PHE A 106 -2.95 -1.00 7.44
CA PHE A 106 -2.49 -2.36 7.11
C PHE A 106 -0.96 -2.47 7.11
N ILE A 107 -0.25 -1.59 6.40
CA ILE A 107 1.22 -1.60 6.30
C ILE A 107 1.86 -1.50 7.69
N ARG A 108 1.34 -0.63 8.55
CA ARG A 108 1.82 -0.48 9.93
C ARG A 108 1.68 -1.76 10.74
N TYR A 109 0.54 -2.44 10.63
CA TYR A 109 0.33 -3.70 11.34
C TYR A 109 1.23 -4.81 10.79
N ALA A 110 1.36 -4.90 9.47
CA ALA A 110 2.26 -5.86 8.83
C ALA A 110 3.73 -5.64 9.24
N ASN A 111 4.16 -4.38 9.42
CA ASN A 111 5.53 -4.05 9.79
C ASN A 111 5.80 -4.06 11.31
N LYS A 112 4.77 -4.03 12.17
CA LYS A 112 4.91 -3.90 13.63
C LYS A 112 5.72 -5.04 14.26
N ARG A 113 5.62 -6.25 13.70
CA ARG A 113 6.31 -7.47 14.17
C ARG A 113 7.45 -7.90 13.24
N GLY A 114 7.98 -6.93 12.51
CA GLY A 114 8.99 -7.13 11.47
C GLY A 114 8.40 -6.97 10.06
N PRO A 115 9.23 -6.67 9.06
CA PRO A 115 8.82 -6.52 7.66
C PRO A 115 8.33 -7.84 7.06
N ARG A 116 7.00 -7.98 6.96
CA ARG A 116 6.30 -9.16 6.42
C ARG A 116 5.88 -9.05 4.96
N LEU A 117 5.88 -7.85 4.41
CA LEU A 117 5.43 -7.61 3.03
C LEU A 117 6.58 -7.82 2.05
N ASN A 118 6.26 -8.29 0.85
CA ASN A 118 7.18 -8.28 -0.26
C ASN A 118 7.48 -6.83 -0.67
N CYS A 119 8.76 -6.44 -0.56
CA CYS A 119 9.19 -5.07 -0.83
C CYS A 119 8.96 -4.67 -2.30
N SER A 120 9.22 -5.58 -3.24
CA SER A 120 9.05 -5.32 -4.67
C SER A 120 7.59 -5.03 -5.04
N GLU A 121 6.66 -5.84 -4.53
CA GLU A 121 5.22 -5.64 -4.75
C GLU A 121 4.72 -4.35 -4.08
N LEU A 122 5.20 -4.07 -2.88
CA LEU A 122 4.87 -2.84 -2.14
C LEU A 122 5.34 -1.58 -2.88
N LEU A 123 6.58 -1.58 -3.37
CA LEU A 123 7.12 -0.46 -4.14
C LEU A 123 6.45 -0.29 -5.50
N LYS A 124 6.15 -1.40 -6.18
CA LYS A 124 5.44 -1.38 -7.45
C LYS A 124 4.10 -0.66 -7.28
N HIS A 125 3.31 -1.03 -6.28
CA HIS A 125 2.03 -0.38 -5.97
C HIS A 125 2.16 1.12 -5.73
N VAL A 126 3.11 1.53 -4.87
CA VAL A 126 3.32 2.95 -4.56
C VAL A 126 3.75 3.72 -5.81
N THR A 127 4.64 3.15 -6.61
CA THR A 127 5.15 3.76 -7.85
C THR A 127 4.04 3.92 -8.87
N GLU A 128 3.19 2.91 -9.07
CA GLU A 128 2.04 2.97 -9.99
C GLU A 128 1.08 4.10 -9.62
N VAL A 129 0.79 4.26 -8.31
CA VAL A 129 -0.07 5.35 -7.83
C VAL A 129 0.58 6.72 -8.02
N LEU A 130 1.90 6.85 -7.80
CA LEU A 130 2.61 8.13 -7.92
C LEU A 130 2.91 8.53 -9.37
N GLN A 131 3.07 7.57 -10.29
CA GLN A 131 3.37 7.84 -11.70
C GLN A 131 2.13 8.19 -12.53
N SER A 132 0.95 7.72 -12.13
CA SER A 132 -0.30 8.13 -12.78
C SER A 132 -0.58 9.60 -12.48
N SER A 133 -0.57 10.47 -13.49
CA SER A 133 -0.82 11.92 -13.33
C SER A 133 -2.11 12.24 -12.55
N HIS A 134 -3.17 11.45 -12.80
CA HIS A 134 -4.46 11.60 -12.14
C HIS A 134 -4.40 11.11 -10.69
N CYS A 135 -3.82 9.94 -10.46
CA CYS A 135 -3.71 9.39 -9.11
C CYS A 135 -2.72 10.18 -8.25
N CYS A 136 -1.67 10.72 -8.84
CA CYS A 136 -0.67 11.54 -8.17
C CYS A 136 -1.29 12.84 -7.62
N THR A 137 -2.09 13.54 -8.41
CA THR A 137 -2.80 14.75 -7.95
C THR A 137 -3.74 14.46 -6.79
N ALA A 138 -4.32 13.25 -6.77
CA ALA A 138 -5.43 12.92 -5.90
C ALA A 138 -4.97 12.17 -4.63
N TYR A 139 -3.97 11.28 -4.76
CA TYR A 139 -3.47 10.36 -3.73
C TYR A 139 -1.99 10.59 -3.40
N GLY A 140 -1.26 11.36 -4.20
CA GLY A 140 0.20 11.46 -4.14
C GLY A 140 0.73 11.93 -2.78
N GLU A 141 0.06 12.87 -2.14
CA GLU A 141 0.46 13.33 -0.81
C GLU A 141 0.38 12.21 0.23
N ASN A 142 -0.74 11.49 0.24
CA ASN A 142 -0.97 10.39 1.17
C ASN A 142 0.01 9.23 0.93
N TYR A 143 0.21 8.85 -0.33
CA TYR A 143 1.11 7.76 -0.71
C TYR A 143 2.57 8.11 -0.46
N SER A 144 2.97 9.36 -0.69
CA SER A 144 4.31 9.83 -0.34
C SER A 144 4.52 9.85 1.16
N SER A 145 3.53 10.25 1.95
CA SER A 145 3.62 10.11 3.41
C SER A 145 3.75 8.65 3.84
N ILE A 146 3.05 7.70 3.21
CA ILE A 146 3.17 6.27 3.52
C ILE A 146 4.58 5.79 3.15
N LEU A 147 5.07 6.14 1.96
CA LEU A 147 6.41 5.78 1.50
C LEU A 147 7.48 6.27 2.47
N LEU A 148 7.47 7.57 2.79
CA LEU A 148 8.52 8.19 3.60
C LEU A 148 8.47 7.75 5.07
N LYS A 149 7.27 7.63 5.65
CA LYS A 149 7.11 7.42 7.11
C LYS A 149 6.92 5.97 7.51
N ASP A 150 6.35 5.13 6.64
CA ASP A 150 5.93 3.78 7.02
C ASP A 150 6.68 2.67 6.24
N ILE A 151 7.25 2.99 5.07
CA ILE A 151 8.01 2.04 4.23
C ILE A 151 9.52 2.29 4.36
N LEU A 152 9.97 3.49 3.98
CA LEU A 152 11.39 3.87 4.01
C LEU A 152 11.94 4.08 5.43
N THR A 153 11.13 3.96 6.48
CA THR A 153 11.65 3.87 7.85
C THR A 153 12.13 2.46 8.21
N VAL A 154 11.71 1.44 7.47
CA VAL A 154 12.02 0.04 7.76
C VAL A 154 13.30 -0.39 7.04
N ARG A 155 14.42 -0.50 7.78
CA ARG A 155 15.75 -0.79 7.22
C ARG A 155 15.84 -2.03 6.33
N LYS A 156 15.07 -3.10 6.57
CA LYS A 156 15.12 -4.29 5.71
C LYS A 156 14.74 -3.96 4.26
N TYR A 157 13.67 -3.18 4.07
CA TYR A 157 13.24 -2.80 2.74
C TYR A 157 14.36 -2.07 1.99
N TRP A 158 15.20 -1.28 2.67
CA TRP A 158 16.32 -0.60 2.01
C TRP A 158 17.30 -1.53 1.32
N CYS A 159 17.52 -2.72 1.87
CA CYS A 159 18.43 -3.71 1.30
C CYS A 159 17.76 -4.48 0.15
N ASP A 160 16.44 -4.58 0.17
CA ASP A 160 15.66 -5.30 -0.83
C ASP A 160 15.37 -4.46 -2.09
N ILE A 161 15.56 -3.13 -2.03
CA ILE A 161 15.26 -2.21 -3.14
C ILE A 161 16.47 -2.11 -4.08
N SER A 162 16.24 -2.47 -5.35
CA SER A 162 17.22 -2.35 -6.43
C SER A 162 17.44 -0.90 -6.90
N GLN A 163 18.58 -0.65 -7.54
CA GLN A 163 18.94 0.62 -8.21
C GLN A 163 17.79 1.17 -9.08
N LYS A 164 17.21 0.30 -9.93
CA LYS A 164 16.10 0.66 -10.84
C LYS A 164 14.85 1.08 -10.07
N GLN A 165 14.51 0.39 -8.99
CA GLN A 165 13.37 0.75 -8.16
C GLN A 165 13.58 2.09 -7.44
N TRP A 166 14.80 2.37 -6.98
CA TRP A 166 15.14 3.68 -6.41
C TRP A 166 14.95 4.81 -7.43
N GLN A 167 15.40 4.63 -8.67
CA GLN A 167 15.20 5.61 -9.74
C GLN A 167 13.71 5.86 -10.03
N SER A 168 12.91 4.80 -10.12
CA SER A 168 11.46 4.92 -10.36
C SER A 168 10.74 5.67 -9.23
N LEU A 169 11.12 5.42 -7.98
CA LEU A 169 10.60 6.14 -6.82
C LEU A 169 11.00 7.62 -6.83
N HIS A 170 12.24 7.92 -7.22
CA HIS A 170 12.72 9.29 -7.38
C HIS A 170 11.84 10.03 -8.39
N LEU A 171 11.66 9.47 -9.59
CA LEU A 171 10.83 10.08 -10.63
C LEU A 171 9.38 10.31 -10.17
N GLY A 172 8.78 9.33 -9.48
CA GLY A 172 7.42 9.46 -8.95
C GLY A 172 7.29 10.52 -7.85
N LEU A 173 8.26 10.60 -6.92
CA LEU A 173 8.26 11.59 -5.84
C LEU A 173 8.53 13.00 -6.34
N PHE A 174 9.46 13.19 -7.28
CA PHE A 174 9.74 14.50 -7.88
C PHE A 174 8.59 15.00 -8.76
N GLY A 175 7.84 14.09 -9.39
CA GLY A 175 6.59 14.43 -10.06
C GLY A 175 5.48 14.87 -9.11
N SER A 176 5.42 14.31 -7.89
CA SER A 176 4.39 14.60 -6.87
C SER A 176 4.72 15.80 -5.97
N TYR A 177 6.01 16.00 -5.65
CA TYR A 177 6.51 17.05 -4.78
C TYR A 177 7.62 17.82 -5.48
N ARG A 178 7.33 19.03 -5.96
CA ARG A 178 8.34 19.97 -6.50
C ARG A 178 9.31 20.56 -5.44
N GLY A 179 9.54 19.89 -4.30
CA GLY A 179 10.23 20.54 -3.18
C GLY A 179 10.87 19.68 -2.10
N ILE A 180 10.88 18.35 -2.22
CA ILE A 180 11.60 17.52 -1.24
C ILE A 180 12.95 17.10 -1.84
N SER A 181 13.98 17.90 -1.60
CA SER A 181 15.34 17.36 -1.58
C SER A 181 15.39 16.38 -0.40
N ILE A 182 15.41 15.08 -0.67
CA ILE A 182 15.69 14.07 0.35
C ILE A 182 17.21 13.83 0.29
N PRO A 183 18.03 14.46 1.15
CA PRO A 183 19.49 14.34 1.07
C PRO A 183 19.96 12.89 1.28
N PHE A 184 19.10 12.07 1.88
CA PHE A 184 19.31 10.65 2.12
C PHE A 184 19.11 9.78 0.87
N PHE A 185 18.23 10.20 -0.05
CA PHE A 185 17.93 9.51 -1.30
C PHE A 185 19.07 9.70 -2.31
N GLU A 186 19.57 10.94 -2.40
CA GLU A 186 20.78 11.24 -3.15
C GLU A 186 21.99 10.46 -2.61
N ARG A 187 22.26 10.50 -1.30
CA ARG A 187 23.42 9.81 -0.71
C ARG A 187 23.47 8.32 -1.06
N LYS A 188 22.34 7.61 -1.05
CA LYS A 188 22.33 6.18 -1.39
C LYS A 188 22.35 5.93 -2.90
N SER A 189 21.70 6.78 -3.71
CA SER A 189 21.84 6.73 -5.18
C SER A 189 23.32 6.90 -5.59
N TYR A 190 24.02 7.86 -4.99
CA TYR A 190 25.46 8.06 -5.17
C TYR A 190 26.30 6.89 -4.63
N CYS A 191 26.00 6.35 -3.45
CA CYS A 191 26.75 5.20 -2.90
C CYS A 191 26.53 3.90 -3.70
N LEU A 192 25.35 3.66 -4.26
CA LEU A 192 25.09 2.50 -5.10
C LEU A 192 25.67 2.68 -6.51
N ALA A 193 25.61 3.89 -7.08
CA ALA A 193 26.29 4.21 -8.34
C ALA A 193 27.82 4.07 -8.24
N ALA A 194 28.40 4.37 -7.08
CA ALA A 194 29.82 4.17 -6.82
C ALA A 194 30.21 2.68 -6.64
N ALA A 195 29.25 1.81 -6.31
CA ALA A 195 29.49 0.37 -6.14
C ALA A 195 29.33 -0.45 -7.44
N GLU A 196 28.79 0.15 -8.50
CA GLU A 196 28.58 -0.49 -9.82
C GLU A 196 29.63 -0.10 -10.87
N GLN A 197 30.70 0.62 -10.51
CA GLN A 197 31.85 0.79 -11.41
C GLN A 197 32.77 -0.43 -11.30
N PRO A 198 32.91 -1.26 -12.35
CA PRO A 198 33.99 -2.23 -12.40
C PRO A 198 35.31 -1.48 -12.63
N GLU A 199 36.34 -1.85 -11.88
CA GLU A 199 37.74 -1.50 -12.20
C GLU A 199 38.12 -1.93 -13.62
#